data_AF-A0A5C3NWJ9-F1
#
_entry.id   AF-A0A5C3NWJ9-F1
#
_cell.length_a   1.000
_cell.length_b   1.000
_cell.length_c   1.000
_cell.angle_alpha   90.00
_cell.angle_beta   90.00
_cell.angle_gamma   90.00
#
_symmetry.space_group_name_H-M   'P 1'
#
loop_
_entity.id
_entity.type
_entity.pdbx_description
1 polymer ?
#
loop_
_entity_poly.entity_id
_entity_poly.type
_entity_poly.pdbx_seq_one_letter_code
_entity_poly.pdbx_strand_id
1 'polypeptide(L)' 'LKPDQFRAFDIVAWHLEQTLQGRKPPPLRMILHGEGGTGKSLVIQTITEHFVASGAKHLLLKAAYTGVAASLIDGKTTH' A
#
# COMPACT_ATOMS: atom_id res chain seq x y z
N LEU A 1 0.63 3.79 14.02
CA LEU A 1 0.42 4.73 12.90
C LEU A 1 -0.18 6.02 13.46
N LYS A 2 0.01 7.17 12.80
CA LYS A 2 -0.72 8.42 13.08
C LYS A 2 -2.15 8.34 12.53
N PRO A 3 -3.10 9.21 12.93
CA PRO A 3 -4.49 9.14 12.45
C PRO A 3 -4.61 9.09 10.91
N ASP A 4 -3.89 9.93 10.19
CA ASP A 4 -3.92 9.94 8.72
C ASP A 4 -3.31 8.68 8.09
N GLN A 5 -2.30 8.12 8.75
CA GLN A 5 -1.67 6.87 8.34
C GLN A 5 -2.61 5.68 8.56
N PHE A 6 -3.37 5.66 9.67
CA PHE A 6 -4.42 4.67 9.91
C PHE A 6 -5.52 4.80 8.86
N ARG A 7 -5.97 6.03 8.56
CA ARG A 7 -6.97 6.26 7.51
C ARG A 7 -6.54 5.71 6.15
N ALA A 8 -5.29 5.96 5.75
CA ALA A 8 -4.72 5.41 4.53
C ALA A 8 -4.72 3.88 4.53
N PHE A 9 -4.30 3.28 5.65
CA PHE A 9 -4.32 1.83 5.84
C PHE A 9 -5.74 1.26 5.75
N ASP A 10 -6.71 1.85 6.45
CA ASP A 10 -8.10 1.38 6.53
C ASP A 10 -8.78 1.39 5.15
N ILE A 11 -8.56 2.45 4.35
CA ILE A 11 -9.08 2.53 2.98
C ILE A 11 -8.58 1.35 2.13
N VAL A 12 -7.30 1.03 2.24
CA VAL A 12 -6.67 -0.06 1.47
C VAL A 12 -7.09 -1.43 1.99
N ALA A 13 -7.12 -1.62 3.31
CA ALA A 13 -7.56 -2.85 3.95
C ALA A 13 -9.01 -3.20 3.58
N TRP A 14 -9.90 -2.21 3.66
CA TRP A 14 -11.29 -2.38 3.23
C TRP A 14 -11.38 -2.76 1.76
N HIS A 15 -10.65 -2.07 0.87
CA HIS A 15 -10.68 -2.37 -0.57
C HIS A 15 -10.20 -3.80 -0.89
N LEU A 16 -9.15 -4.24 -0.20
CA LEU A 16 -8.67 -5.63 -0.29
C LEU A 16 -9.75 -6.61 0.17
N GLU A 17 -10.36 -6.38 1.33
CA GLU A 17 -11.41 -7.25 1.85
C GLU A 17 -12.59 -7.39 0.88
N GLN A 18 -13.06 -6.27 0.31
CA GLN A 18 -14.11 -6.30 -0.72
C GLN A 18 -13.71 -7.17 -1.92
N THR A 19 -12.47 -7.02 -2.38
CA THR A 19 -11.92 -7.77 -3.51
C THR A 19 -11.83 -9.27 -3.20
N LEU A 20 -11.36 -9.63 -2.00
CA LEU A 20 -11.25 -11.04 -1.56
C LEU A 20 -12.61 -11.71 -1.36
N GLN A 21 -13.65 -10.94 -1.02
CA GLN A 21 -15.03 -11.42 -0.96
C GLN A 21 -15.69 -11.58 -2.34
N GLY A 22 -14.92 -11.45 -3.44
CA GLY A 22 -15.43 -11.57 -4.80
C GLY A 22 -16.28 -10.37 -5.25
N ARG A 23 -16.33 -9.30 -4.45
CA ARG A 23 -16.96 -8.04 -4.85
C ARG A 23 -16.05 -7.34 -5.86
N LYS A 24 -16.64 -6.40 -6.60
CA LYS A 24 -15.93 -5.61 -7.63
C LYS A 24 -15.93 -4.13 -7.22
N PRO A 25 -15.22 -3.75 -6.14
CA PRO A 25 -15.12 -2.34 -5.78
C PRO A 25 -14.48 -1.56 -6.95
N PRO A 26 -14.82 -0.28 -7.15
CA PRO A 26 -14.17 0.54 -8.15
C PRO A 26 -12.66 0.60 -7.89
N PRO A 27 -11.83 0.83 -8.93
CA PRO A 27 -10.39 0.95 -8.76
C PRO A 27 -10.02 2.03 -7.72
N LEU A 28 -9.28 1.64 -6.69
CA LEU A 28 -8.78 2.56 -5.67
C LEU A 28 -7.61 3.38 -6.25
N ARG A 29 -7.81 4.69 -6.35
CA ARG A 29 -6.77 5.65 -6.77
C ARG A 29 -6.50 6.58 -5.60
N MET A 30 -5.36 6.41 -4.95
CA MET A 30 -5.00 7.13 -3.74
C MET A 30 -3.61 7.76 -3.88
N ILE A 31 -3.49 9.03 -3.49
CA ILE A 31 -2.22 9.73 -3.35
C ILE A 31 -1.94 9.90 -1.86
N LEU A 32 -0.87 9.28 -1.37
CA LEU A 32 -0.38 9.46 -0.01
C LEU A 32 0.61 10.62 0.04
N HIS A 33 0.11 11.81 0.36
CA HIS A 33 0.93 13.01 0.51
C HIS A 33 1.37 13.21 1.98
N GLY A 34 2.49 13.91 2.17
CA GLY A 34 2.96 14.36 3.47
C GLY A 34 4.42 14.78 3.41
N GLU A 35 4.87 15.61 4.34
CA GLU A 35 6.27 16.08 4.41
C GLU A 35 7.26 14.91 4.56
N GLY A 36 8.54 15.13 4.22
CA GLY A 36 9.60 14.15 4.45
C GLY A 36 9.63 13.67 5.91
N GLY A 37 9.90 12.39 6.15
CA GLY A 37 9.98 11.85 7.52
C GLY A 37 8.66 11.60 8.24
N THR A 38 7.50 11.85 7.61
CA THR A 38 6.17 11.64 8.22
C THR A 38 5.71 10.17 8.28
N GLY A 39 6.59 9.21 8.03
CA GLY A 39 6.29 7.77 8.15
C GLY A 39 5.46 7.18 7.01
N LYS A 40 5.48 7.77 5.80
CA LYS A 40 4.81 7.21 4.61
C LYS A 40 5.30 5.81 4.25
N SER A 41 6.61 5.55 4.37
CA SER A 41 7.19 4.22 4.13
C SER A 41 6.65 3.18 5.10
N LEU A 42 6.38 3.57 6.36
CA LEU A 42 5.76 2.69 7.35
C LEU A 42 4.34 2.29 6.92
N VAL A 43 3.55 3.22 6.36
CA VAL A 43 2.22 2.91 5.81
C VAL A 43 2.31 1.89 4.69
N ILE A 44 3.23 2.09 3.73
CA ILE A 44 3.44 1.15 2.61
C ILE A 44 3.85 -0.23 3.13
N GLN A 45 4.74 -0.28 4.13
CA GLN A 45 5.16 -1.53 4.75
C GLN A 45 3.99 -2.24 5.43
N THR A 46 3.21 -1.54 6.25
CA THR A 46 2.05 -2.14 6.96
C THR A 46 0.97 -2.62 5.97
N ILE A 47 0.73 -1.89 4.87
CA ILE A 47 -0.13 -2.37 3.78
C ILE A 47 0.44 -3.66 3.18
N THR A 48 1.74 -3.71 2.91
CA THR A 48 2.38 -4.90 2.33
C THR A 48 2.23 -6.11 3.24
N GLU A 49 2.47 -5.93 4.55
CA GLU A 49 2.29 -6.98 5.56
C GLU A 49 0.84 -7.46 5.62
N HIS A 50 -0.14 -6.57 5.50
CA HIS A 50 -1.56 -6.94 5.48
C HIS A 50 -1.96 -7.76 4.24
N PHE A 51 -1.43 -7.42 3.05
CA PHE A 51 -1.63 -8.24 1.85
C PHE A 51 -1.01 -9.62 1.98
N VAL A 52 0.18 -9.73 2.60
CA VAL A 52 0.83 -11.02 2.86
C VAL A 52 0.01 -11.85 3.86
N ALA A 53 -0.40 -11.25 4.98
CA ALA A 53 -1.22 -11.91 6.00
C ALA A 53 -2.57 -12.40 5.45
N SER A 54 -3.11 -11.71 4.44
CA SER A 54 -4.36 -12.07 3.77
C SER A 54 -4.19 -13.09 2.63
N GLY A 55 -2.99 -13.64 2.42
CA GLY A 55 -2.69 -14.55 1.30
C GLY A 55 -2.74 -13.89 -0.08
N ALA A 56 -2.80 -12.56 -0.12
CA ALA A 56 -3.10 -11.75 -1.30
C ALA A 56 -1.86 -11.02 -1.86
N LYS A 57 -0.64 -11.41 -1.46
CA LYS A 57 0.63 -10.77 -1.90
C LYS A 57 0.69 -10.55 -3.42
N HIS A 58 0.19 -11.52 -4.19
CA HIS A 58 0.19 -11.49 -5.65
C HIS A 58 -0.69 -10.39 -6.27
N LEU A 59 -1.60 -9.79 -5.50
CA LEU A 59 -2.45 -8.66 -5.92
C LEU A 59 -1.79 -7.30 -5.69
N LEU A 60 -0.65 -7.25 -4.99
CA LEU A 60 0.06 -6.01 -4.68
C LEU A 60 1.30 -5.84 -5.56
N LEU A 61 1.23 -4.90 -6.50
CA LEU A 61 2.39 -4.42 -7.24
C LEU A 61 2.94 -3.15 -6.59
N LYS A 62 4.24 -3.14 -6.33
CA LYS A 62 4.97 -2.03 -5.70
C LYS A 62 5.99 -1.49 -6.69
N ALA A 63 5.91 -0.19 -6.98
CA ALA A 63 6.83 0.47 -7.89
C ALA A 63 7.28 1.83 -7.34
N ALA A 64 8.51 2.21 -7.63
CA ALA A 64 9.04 3.52 -7.27
C ALA A 64 9.92 4.08 -8.40
N TYR A 65 10.12 5.40 -8.38
CA TYR A 65 10.85 6.10 -9.44
C TYR A 65 12.37 5.85 -9.39
N THR A 66 12.95 5.71 -8.19
CA THR A 66 14.39 5.46 -8.02
C THR A 66 14.65 4.06 -7.48
N GLY A 67 15.82 3.50 -7.80
CA GLY A 67 16.23 2.17 -7.30
C GLY A 67 16.24 2.09 -5.77
N VAL A 68 16.71 3.14 -5.09
CA VAL A 68 16.72 3.21 -3.61
C VAL A 68 15.30 3.18 -3.04
N ALA A 69 14.37 3.94 -3.64
CA ALA A 69 12.98 3.95 -3.20
C ALA A 69 12.28 2.61 -3.50
N ALA A 70 12.62 1.96 -4.61
CA ALA A 70 12.11 0.65 -4.97
C ALA A 70 12.59 -0.41 -3.99
N SER A 71 13.88 -0.42 -3.65
CA SER A 71 14.45 -1.31 -2.63
C SER A 71 13.81 -1.10 -1.25
N LEU A 72 13.53 0.15 -0.86
CA LEU A 72 12.92 0.47 0.44
C LEU A 72 11.50 -0.13 0.60
N ILE A 73 10.77 -0.30 -0.50
CA ILE A 73 9.43 -0.90 -0.49
C ILE A 73 9.44 -2.35 -0.99
N ASP A 74 10.61 -2.95 -1.22
CA ASP A 74 10.74 -4.27 -1.84
C ASP A 74 9.94 -4.35 -3.16
N GLY A 75 10.07 -3.31 -3.98
CA GLY A 75 9.39 -3.12 -5.25
C GLY A 75 10.37 -3.07 -6.43
N LYS A 76 9.84 -2.78 -7.61
CA LYS A 76 10.63 -2.57 -8.84
C LYS A 76 10.70 -1.09 -9.20
N THR A 77 11.67 -0.73 -10.05
CA THR A 77 11.60 0.57 -10.72
C THR A 77 10.38 0.62 -11.63
N THR A 78 9.83 1.80 -11.84
CA THR A 78 8.74 2.00 -12.82
C THR A 78 9.22 1.90 -14.28
N HIS A 79 10.54 1.93 -14.49
CA HIS A 79 11.22 1.78 -15.78
C HIS A 79 11.62 0.33 -16.04
#